data_AF-A0A2V4PAF4-F1
#
_entry.id   AF-A0A2V4PAF4-F1
#
_cell.length_a   1.000
_cell.length_b   1.000
_cell.length_c   1.000
_cell.angle_alpha   90.00
_cell.angle_beta   90.00
_cell.angle_gamma   90.00
#
_symmetry.space_group_name_H-M   'P 1'
#
loop_
_entity.id
_entity.type
_entity.pdbx_description
1 polymer ?
#
loop_
_entity_poly.entity_id
_entity_poly.type
_entity_poly.pdbx_seq_one_letter_code
_entity_poly.pdbx_strand_id
1 'polypeptide(L)'
;MDIEQLFPELAPLRRTTTRLHPRTGVPEVDESSVGGPLNWPSAEPWPHCAERHYGPGDQPTPPGGSALVPVIQLYHRDAPEVPFPDGTDLLQVLWCPFEHDECEPRPQVFWRSATDVETVSNPPPAPAGAEPRYVPQPCVVHPEPFTEYPSSDLHLDLANALEVH
;
A
#
# COMPACT_ATOMS: atom_id res chain seq x y z
N MET A 1 -13.36 -19.41 -16.48
CA MET A 1 -14.64 -19.83 -15.87
C MET A 1 -15.45 -18.57 -15.70
N ASP A 2 -16.69 -18.54 -16.18
CA ASP A 2 -17.55 -17.37 -16.05
C ASP A 2 -18.33 -17.46 -14.73
N ILE A 3 -17.96 -16.61 -13.77
CA ILE A 3 -18.54 -16.64 -12.42
C ILE A 3 -20.02 -16.25 -12.45
N GLU A 4 -20.43 -15.34 -13.32
CA GLU A 4 -21.82 -14.86 -13.41
C GLU A 4 -22.75 -15.90 -14.08
N GLN A 5 -22.20 -16.84 -14.85
CA GLN A 5 -22.96 -18.00 -15.33
C GLN A 5 -23.24 -19.02 -14.22
N LEU A 6 -22.34 -19.13 -13.25
CA LEU A 6 -22.49 -20.04 -12.11
C LEU A 6 -23.33 -19.40 -11.00
N PHE A 7 -23.20 -18.09 -10.81
CA PHE A 7 -23.82 -17.32 -9.74
C PHE A 7 -24.36 -15.97 -10.27
N PRO A 8 -25.51 -15.97 -10.95
CA PRO A 8 -26.08 -14.75 -11.56
C PRO A 8 -26.35 -13.62 -10.55
N GLU A 9 -26.56 -13.95 -9.28
CA GLU A 9 -26.81 -13.01 -8.19
C GLU A 9 -25.60 -12.12 -7.88
N LEU A 10 -24.40 -12.50 -8.32
CA LEU A 10 -23.17 -11.71 -8.17
C LEU A 10 -23.03 -10.60 -9.23
N ALA A 11 -23.72 -10.70 -10.38
CA ALA A 11 -23.66 -9.71 -11.45
C ALA A 11 -23.90 -8.25 -10.98
N PRO A 12 -24.92 -7.93 -10.15
CA PRO A 12 -25.12 -6.55 -9.67
C PRO A 12 -24.04 -6.07 -8.68
N LEU A 13 -23.23 -6.97 -8.13
CA LEU A 13 -22.16 -6.65 -7.18
C LEU A 13 -20.79 -6.53 -7.82
N ARG A 14 -20.71 -6.73 -9.14
CA ARG A 14 -19.50 -6.55 -9.94
C ARG A 14 -18.88 -5.18 -9.66
N ARG A 15 -17.59 -5.18 -9.34
CA ARG A 15 -16.76 -3.97 -9.32
C ARG A 15 -15.59 -4.13 -10.27
N THR A 16 -15.27 -3.05 -10.98
CA THR A 16 -14.02 -2.96 -11.73
C THR A 16 -12.98 -2.35 -10.79
N THR A 17 -11.85 -3.01 -10.69
CA THR A 17 -10.71 -2.60 -9.85
C THR A 17 -9.42 -2.80 -10.65
N THR A 18 -8.31 -2.34 -10.11
CA THR A 18 -6.99 -2.63 -10.65
C THR A 18 -6.28 -3.63 -9.74
N ARG A 19 -5.91 -4.79 -10.31
CA ARG A 19 -5.02 -5.73 -9.65
C ARG A 19 -3.57 -5.35 -9.94
N LEU A 20 -2.81 -5.07 -8.88
CA LEU A 20 -1.38 -4.83 -8.98
C LEU A 20 -0.65 -6.17 -8.90
N HIS A 21 0.24 -6.45 -9.86
CA HIS A 21 1.13 -7.61 -9.83
C HIS A 21 2.57 -7.15 -9.57
N PRO A 22 3.04 -7.16 -8.31
CA PRO A 22 4.42 -6.83 -7.99
C PRO A 22 5.39 -7.87 -8.55
N ARG A 23 6.48 -7.40 -9.16
CA ARG A 23 7.61 -8.24 -9.57
C ARG A 23 8.89 -7.57 -9.13
N THR A 24 9.82 -8.36 -8.59
CA THR A 24 11.13 -7.85 -8.18
C THR A 24 11.78 -7.05 -9.32
N GLY A 25 12.23 -5.84 -9.00
CA GLY A 25 12.78 -4.91 -9.98
C GLY A 25 13.45 -3.73 -9.31
N VAL A 26 13.89 -2.76 -10.10
CA VAL A 26 14.48 -1.50 -9.62
C VAL A 26 13.58 -0.37 -10.12
N PRO A 27 12.46 -0.09 -9.42
CA PRO A 27 11.54 0.97 -9.82
C PRO A 27 12.17 2.35 -9.65
N GLU A 28 11.80 3.27 -10.54
CA GLU A 28 12.14 4.69 -10.45
C GLU A 28 11.09 5.48 -9.66
N VAL A 29 11.42 6.71 -9.28
CA VAL A 29 10.53 7.58 -8.47
C VAL A 29 9.28 8.00 -9.23
N ASP A 30 9.31 8.05 -10.56
CA ASP A 30 8.17 8.38 -11.40
C ASP A 30 7.29 7.16 -11.73
N GLU A 31 7.57 5.98 -11.16
CA GLU A 31 6.81 4.75 -11.39
C GLU A 31 5.94 4.37 -10.18
N SER A 32 4.83 3.67 -10.44
CA SER A 32 4.13 2.93 -9.39
C SER A 32 4.97 1.73 -8.97
N SER A 33 5.09 1.50 -7.66
CA SER A 33 6.00 0.50 -7.12
C SER A 33 5.57 0.00 -5.74
N VAL A 34 6.13 -1.15 -5.35
CA VAL A 34 6.07 -1.68 -3.98
C VAL A 34 7.49 -1.68 -3.41
N GLY A 35 7.69 -1.12 -2.22
CA GLY A 35 9.00 -1.06 -1.56
C GLY A 35 10.08 -0.25 -2.29
N GLY A 36 9.72 0.44 -3.37
CA GLY A 36 10.61 1.24 -4.21
C GLY A 36 10.89 2.63 -3.63
N PRO A 37 11.71 3.44 -4.33
CA PRO A 37 11.90 4.83 -3.96
C PRO A 37 10.59 5.60 -4.16
N LEU A 38 10.38 6.63 -3.35
CA LEU A 38 9.21 7.50 -3.45
C LEU A 38 9.60 8.81 -4.15
N ASN A 39 8.67 9.36 -4.93
CA ASN A 39 8.66 10.76 -5.33
C ASN A 39 8.30 11.64 -4.12
N TRP A 40 9.19 11.65 -3.13
CA TRP A 40 9.02 12.35 -1.86
C TRP A 40 9.69 13.73 -1.92
N PRO A 41 8.98 14.84 -1.62
CA PRO A 41 9.57 16.18 -1.69
C PRO A 41 10.69 16.36 -0.68
N SER A 42 11.83 16.89 -1.11
CA SER A 42 12.95 17.21 -0.22
C SER A 42 12.64 18.31 0.79
N ALA A 43 11.62 19.13 0.53
CA ALA A 43 11.14 20.15 1.45
C ALA A 43 10.31 19.57 2.60
N GLU A 44 9.85 18.32 2.49
CA GLU A 44 9.04 17.64 3.50
C GLU A 44 9.91 16.65 4.29
N PRO A 45 9.97 16.74 5.63
CA PRO A 45 10.73 15.78 6.42
C PRO A 45 10.16 14.38 6.25
N TRP A 46 11.05 13.38 6.20
CA TRP A 46 10.63 11.98 6.14
C TRP A 46 9.80 11.61 7.38
N PRO A 47 8.69 10.86 7.24
CA PRO A 47 7.83 10.52 8.37
C PRO A 47 8.48 9.48 9.28
N HIS A 48 8.23 9.62 10.58
CA HIS A 48 8.75 8.73 11.62
C HIS A 48 7.60 8.22 12.51
N CYS A 49 7.71 6.97 12.96
CA CYS A 49 6.88 6.41 14.01
C CYS A 49 7.46 6.80 15.38
N ALA A 50 6.69 7.54 16.18
CA ALA A 50 7.06 7.93 17.54
C ALA A 50 6.51 6.98 18.61
N GLU A 51 5.75 5.95 18.22
CA GLU A 51 5.19 4.96 19.15
C GLU A 51 6.26 4.04 19.71
N ARG A 52 5.90 3.30 20.76
CA ARG A 52 6.77 2.28 21.34
C ARG A 52 6.81 1.06 20.43
N HIS A 53 8.02 0.59 20.15
CA HIS A 53 8.29 -0.61 19.37
C HIS A 53 8.72 -1.75 20.28
N TYR A 54 8.31 -2.97 19.93
CA TYR A 54 8.78 -4.21 20.53
C TYR A 54 9.57 -4.98 19.48
N GLY A 55 10.67 -5.61 19.88
CA GLY A 55 11.52 -6.39 18.99
C GLY A 55 12.39 -7.38 19.76
N PRO A 56 13.09 -8.30 19.06
CA PRO A 56 14.05 -9.18 19.70
C PRO A 56 15.20 -8.35 20.29
N GLY A 57 15.20 -8.28 21.63
CA GLY A 57 16.06 -7.39 22.40
C GLY A 57 15.31 -6.10 22.72
N ASP A 58 15.22 -5.79 24.00
CA ASP A 58 14.61 -4.60 24.62
C ASP A 58 15.32 -3.29 24.20
N GLN A 59 15.40 -3.05 22.87
CA GLN A 59 16.05 -1.86 22.33
C GLN A 59 15.08 -0.69 22.46
N PRO A 60 15.48 0.37 23.18
CA PRO A 60 14.67 1.56 23.26
C PRO A 60 14.47 2.15 21.86
N THR A 61 13.29 2.72 21.64
CA THR A 61 13.02 3.56 20.48
C THR A 61 14.11 4.63 20.34
N PRO A 62 14.71 4.81 19.15
CA PRO A 62 15.68 5.86 18.94
C PRO A 62 15.08 7.24 19.30
N PRO A 63 15.88 8.17 19.85
CA PRO A 63 15.46 9.56 19.99
C PRO A 63 15.06 10.11 18.61
N GLY A 64 13.81 10.54 18.43
CA GLY A 64 13.27 10.99 17.13
C GLY A 64 12.36 10.00 16.41
N GLY A 65 12.19 8.78 16.94
CA GLY A 65 11.31 7.77 16.36
C GLY A 65 11.97 6.91 15.28
N SER A 66 11.23 5.97 14.72
CA SER A 66 11.70 5.04 13.68
C SER A 66 11.24 5.53 12.31
N ALA A 67 12.16 5.73 11.37
CA ALA A 67 11.81 6.14 10.01
C ALA A 67 10.86 5.11 9.37
N LEU A 68 9.75 5.59 8.80
CA LEU A 68 8.84 4.70 8.10
C LEU A 68 9.49 4.17 6.82
N VAL A 69 9.20 2.93 6.46
CA VAL A 69 9.68 2.34 5.19
C VAL A 69 8.61 2.50 4.11
N PRO A 70 9.00 2.71 2.84
CA PRO A 70 8.05 2.79 1.74
C PRO A 70 7.40 1.44 1.49
N VAL A 71 6.08 1.45 1.27
CA VAL A 71 5.29 0.25 1.02
C VAL A 71 4.72 0.29 -0.38
N ILE A 72 3.99 1.35 -0.71
CA ILE A 72 3.36 1.55 -2.02
C ILE A 72 3.62 2.98 -2.47
N GLN A 73 4.00 3.13 -3.73
CA GLN A 73 3.77 4.33 -4.51
C GLN A 73 2.83 3.99 -5.66
N LEU A 74 1.76 4.74 -5.83
CA LEU A 74 0.77 4.49 -6.87
C LEU A 74 0.38 5.80 -7.55
N TYR A 75 0.63 5.87 -8.84
CA TYR A 75 0.15 6.95 -9.69
C TYR A 75 -1.26 6.64 -10.18
N HIS A 76 -2.13 7.65 -10.22
CA HIS A 76 -3.52 7.51 -10.66
C HIS A 76 -3.66 6.85 -12.05
N ARG A 77 -2.72 7.11 -12.97
CA ARG A 77 -2.70 6.49 -14.31
C ARG A 77 -2.60 4.96 -14.28
N ASP A 78 -2.06 4.39 -13.21
CA ASP A 78 -1.85 2.97 -13.04
C ASP A 78 -2.98 2.30 -12.25
N ALA A 79 -3.91 3.06 -11.67
CA ALA A 79 -5.08 2.55 -10.96
C ALA A 79 -6.22 3.58 -10.95
N PRO A 80 -6.87 3.85 -12.11
CA PRO A 80 -7.84 4.93 -12.27
C PRO A 80 -9.16 4.70 -11.49
N GLU A 81 -9.40 3.48 -11.00
CA GLU A 81 -10.58 3.16 -10.18
C GLU A 81 -10.41 3.54 -8.70
N VAL A 82 -9.18 3.86 -8.26
CA VAL A 82 -8.93 4.35 -6.91
C VAL A 82 -9.45 5.79 -6.79
N PRO A 83 -10.22 6.13 -5.75
CA PRO A 83 -10.77 7.48 -5.59
C PRO A 83 -9.71 8.44 -5.03
N PHE A 84 -8.81 8.91 -5.89
CA PHE A 84 -7.84 9.94 -5.52
C PHE A 84 -8.57 11.24 -5.13
N PRO A 85 -8.18 11.91 -4.02
CA PRO A 85 -8.69 13.23 -3.68
C PRO A 85 -8.45 14.25 -4.80
N ASP A 86 -9.33 15.26 -4.90
CA ASP A 86 -9.24 16.33 -5.91
C ASP A 86 -7.84 16.98 -5.91
N GLY A 87 -7.26 17.13 -7.10
CA GLY A 87 -5.94 17.73 -7.29
C GLY A 87 -4.75 16.81 -6.95
N THR A 88 -4.99 15.55 -6.61
CA THR A 88 -3.92 14.56 -6.35
C THR A 88 -3.92 13.47 -7.42
N ASP A 89 -2.72 13.00 -7.77
CA ASP A 89 -2.51 11.92 -8.73
C ASP A 89 -1.44 10.92 -8.25
N LEU A 90 -0.95 11.09 -7.02
CA LEU A 90 0.06 10.25 -6.39
C LEU A 90 -0.35 9.86 -4.97
N LEU A 91 -0.44 8.54 -4.74
CA LEU A 91 -0.69 7.90 -3.46
C LEU A 91 0.61 7.28 -2.97
N GLN A 92 0.99 7.57 -1.74
CA GLN A 92 2.14 6.98 -1.08
C GLN A 92 1.73 6.41 0.27
N VAL A 93 2.10 5.16 0.51
CA VAL A 93 1.88 4.46 1.77
C VAL A 93 3.22 4.07 2.34
N LEU A 94 3.46 4.46 3.60
CA LEU A 94 4.62 4.08 4.39
C LEU A 94 4.15 3.41 5.66
N TRP A 95 4.96 2.56 6.28
CA TRP A 95 4.65 2.00 7.59
C TRP A 95 5.87 1.90 8.50
N CYS A 96 5.61 1.65 9.79
CA CYS A 96 6.67 1.30 10.72
C CYS A 96 7.06 -0.18 10.55
N PRO A 97 8.35 -0.52 10.39
CA PRO A 97 8.80 -1.91 10.20
C PRO A 97 9.01 -2.67 11.53
N PHE A 98 8.40 -2.22 12.62
CA PHE A 98 8.51 -2.83 13.96
C PHE A 98 7.15 -3.27 14.49
N GLU A 99 7.18 -4.21 15.44
CA GLU A 99 5.96 -4.65 16.13
C GLU A 99 5.56 -3.65 17.20
N HIS A 100 4.25 -3.55 17.41
CA HIS A 100 3.61 -2.71 18.44
C HIS A 100 2.77 -3.61 19.35
N ASP A 101 2.30 -3.09 20.49
CA ASP A 101 1.55 -3.87 21.50
C ASP A 101 0.36 -4.67 20.93
N GLU A 102 -0.29 -4.17 19.90
CA GLU A 102 -1.46 -4.78 19.25
C GLU A 102 -1.10 -5.57 17.97
N CYS A 103 0.19 -5.72 17.66
CA CYS A 103 0.73 -6.36 16.44
C CYS A 103 0.21 -5.75 15.12
N GLU A 104 -0.35 -4.54 15.17
CA GLU A 104 -0.86 -3.84 13.99
C GLU A 104 0.23 -3.01 13.31
N PRO A 105 0.24 -2.93 11.97
CA PRO A 105 1.08 -1.97 11.29
C PRO A 105 0.61 -0.54 11.64
N ARG A 106 1.55 0.40 11.64
CA ARG A 106 1.26 1.84 11.72
C ARG A 106 1.44 2.49 10.35
N PRO A 107 0.48 2.31 9.41
CA PRO A 107 0.58 2.91 8.10
C PRO A 107 0.33 4.41 8.18
N GLN A 108 1.05 5.18 7.38
CA GLN A 108 0.75 6.56 7.06
C GLN A 108 0.53 6.68 5.57
N VAL A 109 -0.54 7.38 5.21
CA VAL A 109 -1.01 7.55 3.84
C VAL A 109 -0.89 9.01 3.44
N PHE A 110 -0.24 9.26 2.31
CA PHE A 110 -0.02 10.59 1.76
C PHE A 110 -0.60 10.66 0.35
N TRP A 111 -1.41 11.68 0.11
CA TRP A 111 -1.95 12.02 -1.20
C TRP A 111 -1.34 13.33 -1.64
N ARG A 112 -0.80 13.39 -2.86
CA ARG A 112 -0.17 14.60 -3.39
C ARG A 112 -0.30 14.69 -4.91
N SER A 113 0.00 15.86 -5.45
CA SER A 113 0.25 16.00 -6.88
C SER A 113 1.71 15.69 -7.18
N ALA A 114 1.96 14.82 -8.14
CA ALA A 114 3.30 14.48 -8.60
C ALA A 114 4.04 15.69 -9.18
N THR A 115 3.31 16.66 -9.76
CA THR A 115 3.90 17.87 -10.34
C THR A 115 4.33 18.90 -9.29
N ASP A 116 3.83 18.79 -8.06
CA ASP A 116 4.24 19.66 -6.96
C ASP A 116 5.60 19.22 -6.36
N VAL A 117 6.11 18.05 -6.76
CA VAL A 117 7.39 17.53 -6.29
C VAL A 117 8.53 18.04 -7.18
N GLU A 118 9.12 19.17 -6.82
CA GLU A 118 10.20 19.78 -7.60
C GLU A 118 11.55 19.05 -7.43
N THR A 119 11.86 18.63 -6.21
CA THR A 119 13.11 17.95 -5.87
C THR A 119 12.80 16.76 -4.97
N VAL A 120 13.33 15.60 -5.36
CA VAL A 120 13.09 14.33 -4.68
C VAL A 120 14.15 14.09 -3.61
N SER A 121 13.72 13.71 -2.40
CA SER A 121 14.61 13.23 -1.35
C SER A 121 14.95 11.76 -1.54
N ASN A 122 16.18 11.39 -1.18
CA ASN A 122 16.48 9.98 -0.95
C ASN A 122 15.76 9.50 0.32
N PRO A 123 15.21 8.27 0.33
CA PRO A 123 14.70 7.68 1.55
C PRO A 123 15.85 7.48 2.54
N PRO A 124 15.62 7.61 3.86
CA PRO A 124 16.57 7.16 4.85
C PRO A 124 16.79 5.64 4.70
N PRO A 125 17.96 5.13 5.10
CA PRO A 125 18.15 3.68 5.17
C PRO A 125 17.10 3.07 6.10
N ALA A 126 16.71 1.83 5.82
CA ALA A 126 15.80 1.08 6.70
C ALA A 126 16.36 1.10 8.14
N PRO A 127 15.50 1.35 9.16
CA PRO A 127 15.95 1.42 10.54
C PRO A 127 16.71 0.16 10.98
N ALA A 128 17.80 0.34 11.73
CA ALA A 128 18.54 -0.78 12.30
C ALA A 128 17.63 -1.61 13.23
N GLY A 129 17.70 -2.94 13.12
CA GLY A 129 16.86 -3.85 13.91
C GLY A 129 15.46 -4.08 13.33
N ALA A 130 15.11 -3.45 12.20
CA ALA A 130 13.89 -3.78 11.47
C ALA A 130 13.92 -5.25 11.02
N GLU A 131 12.83 -5.96 11.25
CA GLU A 131 12.68 -7.34 10.79
C GLU A 131 12.55 -7.34 9.26
N PRO A 132 13.43 -8.06 8.52
CA PRO A 132 13.44 -8.02 7.05
C PRO A 132 12.10 -8.32 6.40
N ARG A 133 11.25 -9.17 7.00
CA ARG A 133 9.92 -9.48 6.44
C ARG A 133 8.93 -8.31 6.48
N TYR A 134 9.19 -7.29 7.29
CA TYR A 134 8.39 -6.06 7.38
C TYR A 134 8.94 -4.92 6.51
N VAL A 135 10.04 -5.14 5.81
CA VAL A 135 10.60 -4.17 4.85
C VAL A 135 10.32 -4.69 3.43
N PRO A 136 9.37 -4.10 2.69
CA PRO A 136 9.06 -4.56 1.33
C PRO A 136 10.28 -4.47 0.41
N GLN A 137 10.50 -5.51 -0.38
CA GLN A 137 11.53 -5.48 -1.41
C GLN A 137 11.07 -4.61 -2.59
N PRO A 138 11.96 -3.81 -3.20
CA PRO A 138 11.64 -3.02 -4.39
C PRO A 138 11.09 -3.90 -5.51
N CYS A 139 9.90 -3.54 -5.97
CA CYS A 139 9.18 -4.21 -7.04
C CYS A 139 8.57 -3.17 -7.99
N VAL A 140 8.67 -3.44 -9.29
CA VAL A 140 7.82 -2.79 -10.29
C VAL A 140 6.43 -3.43 -10.21
N VAL A 141 5.39 -2.64 -10.45
CA VAL A 141 4.02 -3.17 -10.54
C VAL A 141 3.59 -3.30 -11.99
N HIS A 142 2.79 -4.31 -12.27
CA HIS A 142 2.09 -4.45 -13.54
C HIS A 142 0.59 -4.38 -13.26
N PRO A 143 -0.04 -3.21 -13.48
CA PRO A 143 -1.47 -3.05 -13.28
C PRO A 143 -2.28 -3.83 -14.32
N GLU A 144 -3.37 -4.43 -13.88
CA GLU A 144 -4.32 -5.15 -14.73
C GLU A 144 -5.75 -4.81 -14.29
N PRO A 145 -6.62 -4.34 -15.21
CA PRO A 145 -8.04 -4.22 -14.92
C PRO A 145 -8.62 -5.58 -14.52
N PHE A 146 -9.26 -5.64 -13.38
CA PHE A 146 -9.80 -6.86 -12.81
C PHE A 146 -11.25 -6.65 -12.41
N THR A 147 -12.08 -7.65 -12.69
CA THR A 147 -13.45 -7.70 -12.18
C THR A 147 -13.42 -8.46 -10.87
N GLU A 148 -13.76 -7.78 -9.78
CA GLU A 148 -13.93 -8.40 -8.48
C GLU A 148 -15.40 -8.45 -8.06
N TYR A 149 -15.69 -9.39 -7.17
CA TYR A 149 -16.95 -9.56 -6.49
C TYR A 149 -16.67 -9.58 -4.98
N PRO A 150 -17.63 -9.17 -4.14
CA PRO A 150 -17.44 -9.19 -2.70
C PRO A 150 -17.12 -10.61 -2.21
N SER A 151 -16.44 -10.70 -1.08
CA SER A 151 -15.98 -11.95 -0.47
C SER A 151 -16.57 -12.08 0.92
N SER A 152 -15.78 -11.91 1.98
CA SER A 152 -16.27 -11.93 3.37
C SER A 152 -17.19 -10.75 3.73
N ASP A 153 -17.25 -9.73 2.88
CA ASP A 153 -18.15 -8.57 2.96
C ASP A 153 -19.50 -8.78 2.24
N LEU A 154 -19.77 -9.99 1.73
CA LEU A 154 -21.08 -10.33 1.21
C LEU A 154 -22.17 -10.16 2.28
N HIS A 155 -23.33 -9.63 1.86
CA HIS A 155 -24.51 -9.66 2.71
C HIS A 155 -24.90 -11.12 3.00
N LEU A 156 -25.19 -11.44 4.27
CA LEU A 156 -25.38 -12.83 4.72
C LEU A 156 -26.45 -13.59 3.92
N ASP A 157 -27.52 -12.90 3.53
CA ASP A 157 -28.59 -13.48 2.70
C ASP A 157 -28.09 -13.97 1.33
N LEU A 158 -27.13 -13.24 0.75
CA LEU A 158 -26.53 -13.62 -0.52
C LEU A 158 -25.46 -14.70 -0.32
N ALA A 159 -24.69 -14.66 0.78
CA ALA A 159 -23.72 -15.71 1.09
C ALA A 159 -24.42 -17.07 1.22
N ASN A 160 -25.56 -17.10 1.94
CA ASN A 160 -26.39 -18.30 2.07
C ASN A 160 -26.96 -18.79 0.72
N ALA A 161 -27.29 -17.89 -0.21
CA ALA A 161 -27.78 -18.27 -1.53
C ALA A 161 -26.70 -18.94 -2.39
N LEU A 162 -25.44 -18.54 -2.23
CA LEU A 162 -24.29 -19.10 -2.96
C LEU A 162 -23.84 -20.47 -2.42
N GLU A 163 -24.10 -20.80 -1.15
CA GLU A 163 -23.77 -22.12 -0.55
C GLU A 163 -24.67 -23.28 -1.02
N VAL A 164 -25.78 -22.98 -1.70
CA VAL A 164 -26.78 -23.98 -2.14
C VAL A 164 -26.47 -24.53 -3.55
N HIS A 165 -25.41 -24.04 -4.20
CA HIS A 165 -24.90 -24.46 -5.51
C HIS A 165 -23.65 -25.33 -5.39
#